data_AF-A0A835WSD1-F1
#
_entry.id   AF-A0A835WSD1-F1
#
_cell.length_a   1.000
_cell.length_b   1.000
_cell.length_c   1.000
_cell.angle_alpha   90.00
_cell.angle_beta   90.00
_cell.angle_gamma   90.00
#
_symmetry.space_group_name_H-M   'P 1'
#
loop_
_entity.id
_entity.type
_entity.pdbx_description
1 polymer ?
#
loop_
_entity_poly.entity_id
_entity_poly.type
_entity_poly.pdbx_seq_one_letter_code
_entity_poly.pdbx_strand_id
1 'polypeptide(L)'
;MQALRAASSVRAFQPAKPTFAPVCRPAVERGSLVVMAAEGKDAKKKKMPSPVKRALVSEERRVYNKSHKSACATRVKKVIKLAETLVAAPAKTEEEVKNLEKLISEAYTEIDKAVVKGILHENTAARKKARCARWKKTVLMSAGLYKPAADSPDFARYQKLVKA
;
A
#
# COMPACT_ATOMS: atom_id res chain seq x y z
N MET A 1 -13.34 -59.21 11.53
CA MET A 1 -13.06 -58.76 10.16
C MET A 1 -13.88 -57.50 9.89
N GLN A 2 -13.31 -56.32 10.14
CA GLN A 2 -13.99 -55.03 9.95
C GLN A 2 -13.75 -54.54 8.52
N ALA A 3 -14.83 -54.29 7.78
CA ALA A 3 -14.77 -53.73 6.43
C ALA A 3 -14.43 -52.23 6.49
N LEU A 4 -13.36 -51.85 5.80
CA LEU A 4 -12.95 -50.45 5.62
C LEU A 4 -13.98 -49.72 4.74
N ARG A 5 -14.59 -48.65 5.28
CA ARG A 5 -15.45 -47.73 4.54
C ARG A 5 -14.59 -46.93 3.54
N ALA A 6 -14.90 -47.08 2.25
CA ALA A 6 -14.25 -46.34 1.17
C ALA A 6 -14.41 -44.82 1.36
N ALA A 7 -13.31 -44.08 1.20
CA ALA A 7 -13.30 -42.62 1.22
C ALA A 7 -14.16 -42.08 0.08
N SER A 8 -15.18 -41.29 0.41
CA SER A 8 -15.97 -40.55 -0.56
C SER A 8 -15.07 -39.54 -1.28
N SER A 9 -14.84 -39.76 -2.57
CA SER A 9 -14.11 -38.82 -3.43
C SER A 9 -14.78 -37.45 -3.39
N VAL A 10 -14.12 -36.46 -2.79
CA VAL A 10 -14.53 -35.07 -2.86
C VAL A 10 -14.51 -34.66 -4.33
N ARG A 11 -15.69 -34.40 -4.91
CA ARG A 11 -15.79 -33.91 -6.30
C ARG A 11 -15.02 -32.60 -6.40
N ALA A 12 -14.01 -32.55 -7.27
CA ALA A 12 -13.31 -31.32 -7.59
C ALA A 12 -14.30 -30.31 -8.18
N PHE A 13 -14.40 -29.13 -7.57
CA PHE A 13 -15.18 -28.02 -8.08
C PHE A 13 -14.57 -27.55 -9.41
N GLN A 14 -15.29 -27.77 -10.52
CA GLN A 14 -14.91 -27.23 -11.82
C GLN A 14 -15.57 -25.86 -11.98
N PRO A 15 -14.82 -24.76 -12.11
CA PRO A 15 -15.43 -23.46 -12.37
C PRO A 15 -15.96 -23.43 -13.81
N ALA A 16 -17.25 -23.14 -13.97
CA ALA A 16 -17.83 -22.85 -15.27
C ALA A 16 -17.19 -21.57 -15.84
N LYS A 17 -16.69 -21.64 -17.08
CA LYS A 17 -16.19 -20.45 -17.79
C LYS A 17 -17.38 -19.55 -18.11
N PRO A 18 -17.33 -18.25 -17.79
CA PRO A 18 -18.43 -17.35 -18.10
C PRO A 18 -18.53 -17.19 -19.62
N THR A 19 -19.66 -17.61 -20.20
CA THR A 19 -20.03 -17.38 -21.59
C THR A 19 -20.61 -15.97 -21.74
N PHE A 20 -19.78 -14.94 -21.54
CA PHE A 20 -20.14 -13.63 -22.05
C PHE A 20 -19.74 -13.56 -23.52
N ALA A 21 -20.74 -13.58 -24.39
CA ALA A 21 -20.54 -13.18 -25.78
C ALA A 21 -20.00 -11.75 -25.80
N PRO A 22 -18.95 -11.45 -26.57
CA PRO A 22 -18.50 -10.07 -26.70
C PRO A 22 -19.62 -9.26 -27.34
N VAL A 23 -20.09 -8.22 -26.66
CA VAL A 23 -20.96 -7.22 -27.29
C VAL A 23 -20.13 -6.55 -28.38
N CYS A 24 -20.38 -6.91 -29.64
CA CYS A 24 -19.84 -6.21 -30.80
C CYS A 24 -20.31 -4.76 -30.74
N ARG A 25 -19.44 -3.85 -30.29
CA ARG A 25 -19.64 -2.44 -30.55
C ARG A 25 -19.34 -2.20 -32.03
N PRO A 26 -20.25 -1.57 -32.81
CA PRO A 26 -19.93 -1.21 -34.18
C PRO A 26 -18.71 -0.30 -34.18
N ALA A 27 -17.76 -0.58 -35.08
CA ALA A 27 -16.58 0.25 -35.27
C ALA A 27 -17.05 1.65 -35.68
N VAL A 28 -16.80 2.66 -34.84
CA VAL A 28 -16.99 4.05 -35.22
C VAL A 28 -16.02 4.34 -36.36
N GLU A 29 -16.55 4.48 -37.57
CA GLU A 29 -15.84 5.00 -38.73
C GLU A 29 -15.33 6.39 -38.37
N ARG A 30 -14.04 6.48 -38.00
CA ARG A 30 -13.40 7.77 -37.77
C ARG A 30 -13.25 8.41 -39.14
N GLY A 31 -13.99 9.49 -39.33
CA GLY A 31 -14.09 10.25 -40.56
C GLY A 31 -12.76 10.48 -41.25
N SER A 32 -12.81 10.38 -42.57
CA SER A 32 -11.75 10.75 -43.51
C SER A 32 -11.40 12.23 -43.36
N LEU A 33 -10.37 12.53 -42.58
CA LEU A 33 -9.65 13.79 -42.71
C LEU A 33 -8.66 13.63 -43.88
N VAL A 34 -9.07 14.10 -45.06
CA VAL A 34 -8.18 14.26 -46.20
C VAL A 34 -7.22 15.40 -45.85
N VAL A 35 -5.95 15.06 -45.59
CA VAL A 35 -4.86 16.03 -45.56
C VAL A 35 -3.97 15.71 -46.76
N MET A 36 -3.87 16.69 -47.67
CA MET A 36 -3.05 16.59 -48.87
C MET A 36 -1.58 16.31 -48.52
N ALA A 37 -0.99 15.46 -49.34
CA ALA A 37 0.36 14.92 -49.21
C ALA A 37 1.43 16.02 -49.12
N ALA A 38 2.31 15.88 -48.13
CA ALA A 38 3.69 16.33 -48.23
C ALA A 38 4.55 15.08 -48.49
N GLU A 39 5.29 15.11 -49.59
CA GLU A 39 6.02 13.99 -50.16
C GLU A 39 7.16 13.49 -49.26
N GLY A 40 7.16 12.18 -48.98
CA GLY A 40 8.30 11.30 -49.21
C GLY A 40 9.60 11.51 -48.42
N LYS A 41 9.61 11.10 -47.15
CA LYS A 41 10.73 10.30 -46.60
C LYS A 41 10.17 9.17 -45.75
N ASP A 42 9.97 8.00 -46.36
CA ASP A 42 9.65 6.74 -45.68
C ASP A 42 10.84 6.25 -44.84
N ALA A 43 11.17 7.01 -43.78
CA ALA A 43 12.07 6.53 -42.75
C ALA A 43 11.33 5.44 -41.97
N LYS A 44 11.47 4.17 -42.39
CA LYS A 44 11.06 3.00 -41.62
C LYS A 44 11.46 3.21 -40.16
N LYS A 45 10.49 3.44 -39.28
CA LYS A 45 10.72 3.69 -37.84
C LYS A 45 11.55 2.53 -37.28
N LYS A 46 12.86 2.72 -37.11
CA LYS A 46 13.76 1.68 -36.61
C LYS A 46 13.22 1.21 -35.26
N LYS A 47 12.94 -0.10 -35.14
CA LYS A 47 12.53 -0.70 -33.86
C LYS A 47 13.64 -0.47 -32.85
N MET A 48 13.37 0.24 -31.75
CA MET A 48 14.39 0.39 -30.70
C MET A 48 14.79 -1.01 -30.19
N PRO A 49 16.09 -1.30 -30.06
CA PRO A 49 16.56 -2.59 -29.56
C PRO A 49 16.05 -2.83 -28.14
N SER A 50 15.71 -4.08 -27.81
CA SER A 50 15.08 -4.43 -26.54
C SER A 50 15.84 -3.92 -25.30
N PRO A 51 17.19 -3.99 -25.23
CA PRO A 51 17.94 -3.47 -24.09
C PRO A 51 17.71 -1.96 -23.83
N VAL A 52 17.72 -1.15 -24.88
CA VAL A 52 17.49 0.30 -24.79
C VAL A 52 16.08 0.59 -24.28
N LYS A 53 15.07 -0.15 -24.77
CA LYS A 53 13.70 -0.06 -24.26
C LYS A 53 13.60 -0.38 -22.77
N ARG A 54 14.27 -1.45 -22.33
CA ARG A 54 14.23 -1.86 -20.92
C ARG A 54 14.91 -0.84 -20.01
N ALA A 55 16.00 -0.21 -20.46
CA ALA A 55 16.66 0.88 -19.74
C ALA A 55 15.71 2.08 -19.52
N LEU A 56 15.05 2.56 -20.57
CA LEU A 56 14.11 3.69 -20.47
C LEU A 56 12.94 3.40 -19.53
N VAL A 57 12.28 2.23 -19.68
CA VAL A 57 11.19 1.81 -18.80
C VAL A 57 11.65 1.66 -17.35
N SER A 58 12.89 1.23 -17.13
CA SER A 58 13.44 1.10 -15.78
C SER A 58 13.64 2.46 -15.12
N GLU A 59 14.10 3.48 -15.86
CA GLU A 59 14.26 4.83 -15.33
C GLU A 59 12.91 5.48 -15.01
N GLU A 60 11.91 5.32 -15.88
CA GLU A 60 10.54 5.81 -15.63
C GLU A 60 9.97 5.18 -14.35
N ARG A 61 10.07 3.86 -14.23
CA ARG A 61 9.62 3.13 -13.03
C ARG A 61 10.45 3.49 -11.79
N ARG A 62 11.75 3.76 -11.94
CA ARG A 62 12.63 4.18 -10.85
C ARG A 62 12.17 5.51 -10.27
N VAL A 63 11.92 6.51 -11.11
CA VAL A 63 11.44 7.84 -10.69
C VAL A 63 10.08 7.72 -9.99
N TYR A 64 9.14 6.98 -10.58
CA TYR A 64 7.81 6.77 -9.99
C TYR A 64 7.85 6.01 -8.65
N ASN A 65 8.62 4.93 -8.57
CA ASN A 65 8.75 4.15 -7.34
C ASN A 65 9.47 4.94 -6.25
N LYS A 66 10.45 5.78 -6.63
CA LYS A 66 11.19 6.63 -5.69
C LYS A 66 10.26 7.63 -5.02
N SER A 67 9.38 8.31 -5.77
CA SER A 67 8.45 9.30 -5.21
C SER A 67 7.47 8.68 -4.22
N HIS A 68 6.89 7.52 -4.54
CA HIS A 68 5.97 6.84 -3.63
C HIS A 68 6.67 6.27 -2.38
N LYS A 69 7.86 5.67 -2.55
CA LYS A 69 8.63 5.14 -1.41
C LYS A 69 9.08 6.26 -0.47
N SER A 70 9.53 7.40 -1.00
CA SER A 70 9.93 8.56 -0.18
C SER A 70 8.72 9.19 0.50
N ALA A 71 7.60 9.37 -0.20
CA ALA A 71 6.36 9.89 0.36
C ALA A 71 5.88 9.08 1.58
N CYS A 72 5.89 7.74 1.46
CA CYS A 72 5.59 6.83 2.58
C CYS A 72 6.57 7.02 3.74
N ALA A 73 7.87 7.04 3.46
CA ALA A 73 8.91 7.18 4.49
C ALA A 73 8.79 8.51 5.24
N THR A 74 8.51 9.60 4.53
CA THR A 74 8.35 10.94 5.11
C THR A 74 7.14 11.02 6.02
N ARG A 75 5.97 10.49 5.61
CA ARG A 75 4.76 10.50 6.46
C ARG A 75 4.93 9.68 7.72
N VAL A 76 5.52 8.48 7.61
CA VAL A 76 5.82 7.65 8.78
C VAL A 76 6.80 8.36 9.72
N LYS A 77 7.84 9.05 9.19
CA LYS A 77 8.76 9.84 10.01
C LYS A 77 8.05 11.00 10.73
N LYS A 78 7.12 11.70 10.08
CA LYS A 78 6.33 12.78 10.70
C LYS A 78 5.54 12.27 11.91
N VAL A 79 4.84 11.13 11.75
CA VAL A 79 4.10 10.48 12.84
C VAL A 79 5.01 10.16 14.02
N ILE A 80 6.18 9.58 13.75
CA ILE A 80 7.12 9.18 14.80
C ILE A 80 7.68 10.40 15.53
N LYS A 81 8.10 11.44 14.80
CA LYS A 81 8.64 12.67 15.41
C LYS A 81 7.62 13.33 16.34
N LEU A 82 6.36 13.44 15.91
CA LEU A 82 5.33 13.98 16.79
C LEU A 82 5.03 13.07 17.97
N ALA A 83 5.03 11.74 17.78
CA ALA A 83 4.85 10.83 18.90
C ALA A 83 5.99 10.94 19.93
N GLU A 84 7.23 11.12 19.48
CA GLU A 84 8.40 11.32 20.35
C GLU A 84 8.28 12.62 21.15
N THR A 85 7.85 13.73 20.52
CA THR A 85 7.65 15.00 21.23
C THR A 85 6.54 14.90 22.28
N LEU A 86 5.45 14.18 21.99
CA LEU A 86 4.33 13.98 22.91
C LEU A 86 4.64 13.03 24.08
N VAL A 87 5.59 12.11 23.88
CA VAL A 87 6.08 11.26 24.97
C VAL A 87 6.98 12.07 25.91
N ALA A 88 7.78 13.00 25.38
CA ALA A 88 8.68 13.83 26.18
C ALA A 88 7.97 14.98 26.91
N ALA A 89 6.99 15.62 26.27
CA ALA A 89 6.17 16.67 26.86
C ALA A 89 4.76 16.11 27.13
N PRO A 90 4.42 15.75 28.39
CA PRO A 90 3.12 15.16 28.73
C PRO A 90 2.00 16.22 28.79
N ALA A 91 2.03 17.26 27.95
CA ALA A 91 0.98 18.27 27.88
C ALA A 91 -0.24 17.68 27.18
N LYS A 92 -1.17 17.16 27.97
CA LYS A 92 -2.34 16.39 27.53
C LYS A 92 -3.41 17.31 26.95
N THR A 93 -3.26 17.71 25.69
CA THR A 93 -4.37 18.31 24.95
C THR A 93 -4.98 17.28 24.00
N GLU A 94 -6.31 17.15 24.02
CA GLU A 94 -7.03 16.29 23.08
C GLU A 94 -6.75 16.65 21.62
N GLU A 95 -6.38 17.91 21.39
CA GLU A 95 -6.03 18.47 20.09
C GLU A 95 -4.78 17.83 19.49
N GLU A 96 -3.76 17.57 20.31
CA GLU A 96 -2.52 16.93 19.87
C GLU A 96 -2.74 15.46 19.50
N VAL A 97 -3.60 14.75 20.24
CA VAL A 97 -4.00 13.38 19.92
C VAL A 97 -4.75 13.35 18.58
N LYS A 98 -5.69 14.28 18.37
CA LYS A 98 -6.41 14.43 17.09
C LYS A 98 -5.46 14.73 15.94
N ASN A 99 -4.43 15.55 16.15
CA ASN A 99 -3.43 15.86 15.14
C ASN A 99 -2.56 14.63 14.78
N LEU A 100 -2.18 13.82 15.78
CA LEU A 100 -1.47 12.57 15.56
C LEU A 100 -2.32 11.58 14.76
N GLU A 101 -3.62 11.48 15.04
CA GLU A 101 -4.54 10.61 14.30
C GLU A 101 -4.73 11.03 12.84
N LYS A 102 -4.83 12.35 12.57
CA LYS A 102 -4.84 12.89 11.20
C LYS A 102 -3.59 12.47 10.41
N LEU A 103 -2.41 12.55 11.03
CA LEU A 103 -1.18 12.15 10.34
C LEU A 103 -1.07 10.63 10.14
N ILE A 104 -1.65 9.84 11.04
CA ILE A 104 -1.74 8.39 10.85
C ILE A 104 -2.66 8.06 9.67
N SER A 105 -3.81 8.72 9.54
CA SER A 105 -4.74 8.46 8.42
C SER A 105 -4.11 8.82 7.07
N GLU A 106 -3.38 9.93 6.99
CA GLU A 106 -2.57 10.29 5.82
C GLU A 106 -1.49 9.25 5.50
N ALA A 107 -0.78 8.78 6.53
CA ALA A 107 0.26 7.77 6.36
C ALA A 107 -0.31 6.44 5.84
N TYR A 108 -1.44 5.98 6.38
CA TYR A 108 -2.10 4.74 5.95
C TYR A 108 -2.61 4.85 4.52
N THR A 109 -3.23 5.98 4.18
CA THR A 109 -3.72 6.26 2.82
C THR A 109 -2.60 6.10 1.79
N GLU A 110 -1.41 6.63 2.07
CA GLU A 110 -0.27 6.56 1.13
C GLU A 110 0.40 5.19 1.11
N ILE A 111 0.49 4.51 2.25
CA ILE A 111 0.98 3.13 2.32
C ILE A 111 0.09 2.23 1.45
N ASP A 112 -1.22 2.34 1.59
CA ASP A 112 -2.17 1.45 0.90
C ASP A 112 -2.26 1.76 -0.59
N LYS A 113 -2.21 3.04 -0.97
CA LYS A 113 -2.04 3.43 -2.38
C LYS A 113 -0.77 2.81 -2.99
N ALA A 114 0.33 2.76 -2.26
CA ALA A 114 1.57 2.15 -2.74
C ALA A 114 1.50 0.61 -2.83
N VAL A 115 0.67 -0.05 -2.01
CA VAL A 115 0.40 -1.50 -2.11
C VAL A 115 -0.46 -1.81 -3.32
N VAL A 116 -1.58 -1.10 -3.50
CA VAL A 116 -2.48 -1.28 -4.65
C VAL A 116 -1.74 -1.06 -5.98
N LYS A 117 -0.80 -0.11 -6.01
CA LYS A 117 0.06 0.16 -7.17
C LYS A 117 1.20 -0.85 -7.36
N GLY A 118 1.38 -1.82 -6.46
CA GLY A 118 2.45 -2.83 -6.53
C GLY A 118 3.87 -2.31 -6.24
N ILE A 119 4.00 -1.13 -5.63
CA ILE A 119 5.31 -0.50 -5.32
C ILE A 119 5.89 -1.05 -4.00
N LEU A 120 5.00 -1.35 -3.05
CA LEU A 120 5.33 -1.99 -1.77
C LEU A 120 4.64 -3.34 -1.68
N HIS A 121 5.37 -4.33 -1.16
CA HIS A 121 4.78 -5.60 -0.77
C HIS A 121 3.90 -5.44 0.48
N GLU A 122 2.83 -6.22 0.57
CA GLU A 122 1.84 -6.21 1.67
C GLU A 122 2.50 -6.34 3.04
N ASN A 123 3.39 -7.32 3.22
CA ASN A 123 4.19 -7.47 4.44
C ASN A 123 4.99 -6.20 4.82
N THR A 124 5.53 -5.48 3.84
CA THR A 124 6.27 -4.24 4.12
C THR A 124 5.32 -3.12 4.54
N ALA A 125 4.13 -3.05 3.94
CA ALA A 125 3.09 -2.14 4.39
C ALA A 125 2.59 -2.47 5.80
N ALA A 126 2.34 -3.75 6.10
CA ALA A 126 1.93 -4.23 7.41
C ALA A 126 2.95 -3.84 8.50
N ARG A 127 4.25 -4.02 8.24
CA ARG A 127 5.31 -3.57 9.18
C ARG A 127 5.29 -2.07 9.44
N LYS A 128 5.03 -1.25 8.40
CA LYS A 128 4.93 0.21 8.56
C LYS A 128 3.70 0.61 9.37
N LYS A 129 2.53 0.01 9.11
CA LYS A 129 1.30 0.24 9.89
C LYS A 129 1.47 -0.17 11.35
N ALA A 130 2.03 -1.35 11.58
CA ALA A 130 2.35 -1.84 12.92
C ALA A 130 3.27 -0.87 13.68
N ARG A 131 4.27 -0.29 13.01
CA ARG A 131 5.15 0.73 13.62
C ARG A 131 4.37 1.96 14.07
N CYS A 132 3.50 2.53 13.23
CA CYS A 132 2.66 3.68 13.60
C CYS A 132 1.72 3.35 14.76
N ALA A 133 1.07 2.18 14.73
CA ALA A 133 0.16 1.73 15.78
C ALA A 133 0.87 1.56 17.13
N ARG A 134 2.09 1.00 17.14
CA ARG A 134 2.91 0.91 18.37
C ARG A 134 3.18 2.28 18.96
N TRP A 135 3.53 3.27 18.13
CA TRP A 135 3.77 4.63 18.60
C TRP A 135 2.50 5.28 19.17
N LYS A 136 1.36 5.16 18.48
CA LYS A 136 0.06 5.63 18.99
C LYS A 136 -0.25 5.06 20.39
N LYS A 137 -0.10 3.75 20.58
CA LYS A 137 -0.33 3.10 21.89
C LYS A 137 0.57 3.67 22.99
N THR A 138 1.82 4.01 22.69
CA THR A 138 2.76 4.66 23.65
C THR A 138 2.19 5.95 24.17
N VAL A 139 1.74 6.81 23.24
CA VAL A 139 1.26 8.15 23.55
C VAL A 139 -0.01 8.05 24.39
N LEU A 140 -0.89 7.08 24.09
CA LEU A 140 -2.08 6.82 24.90
C LEU A 140 -1.74 6.33 26.31
N MET A 141 -0.71 5.49 26.45
CA MET A 141 -0.23 5.03 27.75
C MET A 141 0.40 6.17 28.58
N SER A 142 1.25 7.00 27.96
CA SER A 142 1.88 8.14 28.64
C SER A 142 0.86 9.21 29.02
N ALA A 143 -0.16 9.43 28.18
CA ALA A 143 -1.28 10.30 28.49
C ALA A 143 -2.13 9.76 29.67
N GLY A 144 -2.07 8.46 29.95
CA GLY A 144 -2.87 7.79 30.97
C GLY A 144 -4.28 7.37 30.50
N LEU A 145 -4.56 7.50 29.20
CA LEU A 145 -5.86 7.18 28.59
C LEU A 145 -6.03 5.68 28.29
N TYR A 146 -4.94 4.91 28.33
CA TYR A 146 -4.96 3.48 28.04
C TYR A 146 -4.12 2.69 29.04
N LYS A 147 -4.77 1.78 29.76
CA LYS A 147 -4.12 0.81 30.65
C LYS A 147 -4.35 -0.60 30.08
N PRO A 148 -3.29 -1.29 29.61
CA PRO A 148 -3.42 -2.66 29.11
C PRO A 148 -3.66 -3.64 30.27
N ALA A 149 -4.36 -4.75 29.97
CA ALA A 149 -4.48 -5.90 30.86
C ALA A 149 -3.12 -6.57 31.11
N ALA A 150 -2.96 -7.22 32.28
CA ALA A 150 -1.68 -7.82 32.70
C ALA A 150 -1.18 -8.91 31.73
N ASP A 151 -2.10 -9.66 31.12
CA ASP A 151 -1.79 -10.76 30.19
C ASP A 151 -1.38 -10.26 28.79
N SER A 152 -1.51 -8.95 28.52
CA SER A 152 -1.19 -8.37 27.22
C SER A 152 0.32 -8.14 27.06
N PRO A 153 0.89 -8.41 25.87
CA PRO A 153 2.30 -8.07 25.59
C PRO A 153 2.59 -6.56 25.72
N ASP A 154 1.55 -5.73 25.66
CA ASP A 154 1.64 -4.28 25.83
C ASP A 154 1.85 -3.85 27.31
N PHE A 155 1.59 -4.74 28.29
CA PHE A 155 1.69 -4.44 29.72
C PHE A 155 3.12 -4.16 30.17
N ALA A 156 4.09 -4.96 29.71
CA ALA A 156 5.51 -4.74 30.00
C ALA A 156 5.98 -3.36 29.53
N ARG A 157 5.42 -2.86 28.42
CA ARG A 157 5.73 -1.53 27.89
C ARG A 157 5.09 -0.42 28.71
N TYR A 158 3.83 -0.59 29.09
CA TYR A 158 3.13 0.33 29.98
C TYR A 158 3.88 0.52 31.30
N GLN A 159 4.32 -0.57 31.92
CA GLN A 159 5.10 -0.51 33.17
C GLN A 159 6.36 0.34 33.01
N LYS A 160 7.11 0.17 31.92
CA LYS A 160 8.33 0.95 31.66
C LYS A 160 8.09 2.43 31.43
N LEU A 161 6.92 2.81 30.91
CA LEU A 161 6.60 4.20 30.57
C LEU A 161 5.99 4.97 31.74
N VAL A 162 5.28 4.28 32.63
CA VAL A 162 4.55 4.91 33.74
C VAL A 162 5.31 4.81 35.07
N LYS A 163 6.15 3.79 35.26
CA LYS A 163 6.98 3.64 36.46
C LYS A 163 8.40 4.22 36.33
N ALA A 164 8.76 4.73 35.16
CA ALA A 164 10.01 5.48 34.94
C ALA A 164 9.76 6.96 35.17
#